data_AF-A0A537RV62-F1
#
_entry.id   AF-A0A537RV62-F1
#
_cell.length_a   1.000
_cell.length_b   1.000
_cell.length_c   1.000
_cell.angle_alpha   90.00
_cell.angle_beta   90.00
_cell.angle_gamma   90.00
#
_symmetry.space_group_name_H-M   'P 1'
#
loop_
_entity.id
_entity.type
_entity.pdbx_description
1 polymer ?
#
loop_
_entity_poly.entity_id
_entity_poly.type
_entity_poly.pdbx_seq_one_letter_code
_entity_poly.pdbx_strand_id
1 'polypeptide(L)'
;MLASLSVNSPIVDQKEKPVVASRINRAIELLAQDQAIYYVGAHSGHVLTRAQGREDAGTWADYINIGMEHGAFDMAGLEEYLRGMVEAGPTRSGHRTPTIIVEAPVNGTDIANVRYNAWQFRQILGRGAHGVLLCQAETPGAVRAFVESCRYPHHLEAVDPFMPTPLERMRGEGGAHRNGADAGEAKPLGLGTRGRGSESSAAPIWGVSEPEYRELCDPWPLSQRGELLLGVKLESPEGIARCEEILSVPGIGFAELGPGDLSLALGYREM
;
A
#
# COMPACT_ATOMS: atom_id res chain seq x y z
N MET A 1 -11.34 -60.45 -38.53
CA MET A 1 -12.12 -59.24 -38.18
C MET A 1 -11.14 -58.16 -37.74
N LEU A 2 -10.88 -57.19 -38.60
CA LEU A 2 -10.07 -56.00 -38.30
C LEU A 2 -11.04 -54.92 -37.79
N ALA A 3 -10.89 -54.50 -36.54
CA ALA A 3 -11.64 -53.37 -35.99
C ALA A 3 -10.74 -52.12 -36.05
N SER A 4 -11.10 -51.20 -36.95
CA SER A 4 -10.54 -49.87 -37.07
C SER A 4 -11.04 -49.00 -35.91
N LEU A 5 -10.13 -48.57 -35.02
CA LEU A 5 -10.41 -47.50 -34.06
C LEU A 5 -9.95 -46.17 -34.67
N SER A 6 -10.91 -45.41 -35.19
CA SER A 6 -10.74 -44.00 -35.52
C SER A 6 -10.88 -43.19 -34.24
N VAL A 7 -9.79 -42.61 -33.75
CA VAL A 7 -9.82 -41.56 -32.72
C VAL A 7 -9.36 -40.29 -33.39
N ASN A 8 -10.33 -39.51 -33.87
CA ASN A 8 -10.11 -38.14 -34.28
C ASN A 8 -11.23 -37.30 -33.67
N SER A 9 -11.12 -36.99 -32.38
CA SER A 9 -11.88 -35.92 -31.76
C SER A 9 -11.09 -34.62 -31.95
N PRO A 10 -11.64 -33.59 -32.61
CA PRO A 10 -10.95 -32.32 -32.72
C PRO A 10 -10.81 -31.73 -31.32
N ILE A 11 -9.60 -31.31 -30.96
CA ILE A 11 -9.36 -30.41 -29.82
C ILE A 11 -10.14 -29.15 -30.14
N VAL A 12 -11.31 -29.00 -29.53
CA VAL A 12 -12.09 -27.77 -29.60
C VAL A 12 -11.27 -26.73 -28.85
N ASP A 13 -10.78 -25.74 -29.58
CA ASP A 13 -10.15 -24.53 -29.05
C ASP A 13 -11.13 -23.83 -28.11
N GLN A 14 -11.10 -24.22 -26.83
CA GLN A 14 -11.85 -23.56 -25.79
C GLN A 14 -11.21 -22.20 -25.63
N LYS A 15 -11.79 -21.18 -26.27
CA LYS A 15 -11.45 -19.78 -25.98
C LYS A 15 -11.44 -19.61 -24.46
N GLU A 16 -10.25 -19.42 -23.89
CA GLU A 16 -10.08 -19.23 -22.47
C GLU A 16 -11.02 -18.11 -22.01
N LYS A 17 -11.77 -18.37 -20.94
CA LYS A 17 -12.63 -17.33 -20.35
C LYS A 17 -11.73 -16.20 -19.86
N PRO A 18 -12.12 -14.93 -20.04
CA PRO A 18 -11.35 -13.80 -19.51
C PRO A 18 -11.18 -13.99 -18.00
N VAL A 19 -9.94 -13.92 -17.51
CA VAL A 19 -9.67 -13.87 -16.07
C VAL A 19 -10.17 -12.51 -15.57
N VAL A 20 -11.06 -12.53 -14.57
CA VAL A 20 -11.62 -11.32 -13.96
C VAL A 20 -11.06 -11.21 -12.55
N ALA A 21 -10.38 -10.10 -12.26
CA ALA A 21 -9.89 -9.78 -10.93
C ALA A 21 -11.07 -9.57 -9.96
N SER A 22 -10.91 -10.05 -8.72
CA SER A 22 -11.87 -9.87 -7.63
C SER A 22 -11.57 -8.64 -6.77
N ARG A 23 -10.35 -8.10 -6.88
CA ARG A 23 -9.84 -6.91 -6.19
C ARG A 23 -9.21 -5.93 -7.18
N ILE A 24 -8.97 -4.70 -6.74
CA ILE A 24 -8.13 -3.74 -7.48
C ILE A 24 -6.66 -4.08 -7.24
N ASN A 25 -6.32 -4.43 -6.01
CA ASN A 25 -4.98 -4.74 -5.58
C ASN A 25 -4.70 -6.25 -5.62
N ARG A 26 -3.85 -6.69 -6.56
CA ARG A 26 -3.47 -8.10 -6.76
C ARG A 26 -2.81 -8.72 -5.52
N ALA A 27 -1.92 -7.98 -4.86
CA ALA A 27 -1.26 -8.46 -3.66
C ALA A 27 -2.27 -8.74 -2.53
N ILE A 28 -3.25 -7.84 -2.33
CA ILE A 28 -4.34 -8.07 -1.36
C ILE A 28 -5.19 -9.29 -1.77
N GLU A 29 -5.52 -9.43 -3.05
CA GLU A 29 -6.29 -10.58 -3.54
C GLU A 29 -5.66 -11.92 -3.16
N LEU A 30 -4.35 -12.02 -3.34
CA LEU A 30 -3.58 -13.23 -3.06
C LEU A 30 -3.39 -13.46 -1.56
N LEU A 31 -3.02 -12.42 -0.80
CA LEU A 31 -2.88 -12.52 0.65
C LEU A 31 -4.20 -12.91 1.33
N ALA A 32 -5.33 -12.38 0.85
CA ALA A 32 -6.66 -12.77 1.35
C ALA A 32 -7.02 -14.24 1.07
N GLN A 33 -6.32 -14.88 0.15
CA GLN A 33 -6.45 -16.31 -0.18
C GLN A 33 -5.36 -17.17 0.47
N ASP A 34 -4.60 -16.60 1.42
CA ASP A 34 -3.47 -17.28 2.08
C ASP A 34 -2.39 -17.74 1.07
N GLN A 35 -2.17 -16.95 0.01
CA GLN A 35 -1.14 -17.21 -0.99
C GLN A 35 0.07 -16.29 -0.77
N ALA A 36 1.26 -16.84 -1.03
CA ALA A 36 2.48 -16.05 -1.11
C ALA A 36 2.39 -15.04 -2.27
N ILE A 37 3.01 -13.88 -2.07
CA ILE A 37 3.16 -12.84 -3.08
C ILE A 37 4.64 -12.63 -3.39
N TYR A 38 4.94 -12.27 -4.63
CA TYR A 38 6.29 -12.02 -5.11
C TYR A 38 6.36 -10.65 -5.77
N TYR A 39 7.48 -9.93 -5.58
CA TYR A 39 7.66 -8.61 -6.17
C TYR A 39 8.94 -8.47 -6.96
N VAL A 40 8.95 -7.45 -7.80
CA VAL A 40 10.13 -6.90 -8.47
C VAL A 40 10.22 -5.41 -8.15
N GLY A 41 11.39 -4.82 -8.44
CA GLY A 41 11.64 -3.40 -8.18
C GLY A 41 12.71 -3.21 -7.12
N ALA A 42 13.58 -2.23 -7.34
CA ALA A 42 14.71 -1.93 -6.48
C ALA A 42 14.37 -0.85 -5.44
N HIS A 43 15.15 -0.79 -4.36
CA HIS A 43 15.06 0.23 -3.32
C HIS A 43 15.52 1.64 -3.77
N SER A 44 16.04 1.76 -5.00
CA SER A 44 16.34 3.04 -5.64
C SER A 44 16.37 2.92 -7.17
N GLY A 45 16.25 4.05 -7.86
CA GLY A 45 16.59 4.14 -9.29
C GLY A 45 15.58 3.56 -10.26
N HIS A 46 14.32 3.32 -9.84
CA HIS A 46 13.28 2.85 -10.76
C HIS A 46 13.06 3.87 -11.89
N VAL A 47 12.93 3.39 -13.13
CA VAL A 47 12.73 4.26 -14.30
C VAL A 47 11.27 4.65 -14.41
N LEU A 48 10.92 5.85 -13.91
CA LEU A 48 9.53 6.32 -13.84
C LEU A 48 9.12 7.09 -15.09
N THR A 49 9.04 6.39 -16.23
CA THR A 49 8.55 6.97 -17.49
C THR A 49 7.30 6.26 -17.97
N ARG A 50 6.47 6.95 -18.77
CA ARG A 50 5.29 6.35 -19.40
C ARG A 50 5.62 5.16 -20.31
N ALA A 51 6.78 5.17 -20.96
CA ALA A 51 7.24 4.04 -21.78
C ALA A 51 7.56 2.83 -20.90
N GLN A 52 8.32 3.02 -19.82
CA GLN A 52 8.62 1.95 -18.87
C GLN A 52 7.33 1.40 -18.23
N GLY A 53 6.37 2.26 -17.88
CA GLY A 53 5.10 1.83 -17.33
C GLY A 53 4.32 0.88 -18.25
N ARG A 54 4.37 1.08 -19.57
CA ARG A 54 3.74 0.14 -20.53
C ARG A 54 4.42 -1.23 -20.53
N GLU A 55 5.75 -1.25 -20.42
CA GLU A 55 6.54 -2.47 -20.38
C GLU A 55 6.27 -3.23 -19.08
N ASP A 56 6.39 -2.54 -17.94
CA ASP A 56 6.24 -3.11 -16.60
C ASP A 56 4.80 -3.55 -16.29
N ALA A 57 3.80 -3.03 -17.01
CA ALA A 57 2.41 -3.53 -16.94
C ALA A 57 2.30 -5.03 -17.24
N GLY A 58 3.23 -5.55 -18.05
CA GLY A 58 3.36 -6.96 -18.38
C GLY A 58 4.18 -7.79 -17.40
N THR A 59 4.50 -7.26 -16.21
CA THR A 59 5.28 -7.99 -15.18
C THR A 59 4.63 -9.33 -14.81
N TRP A 60 5.47 -10.26 -14.35
CA TRP A 60 5.03 -11.52 -13.74
C TRP A 60 4.71 -11.37 -12.25
N ALA A 61 5.22 -10.31 -11.62
CA ALA A 61 5.14 -10.09 -10.19
C ALA A 61 3.74 -9.68 -9.73
N ASP A 62 3.43 -9.96 -8.47
CA ASP A 62 2.15 -9.62 -7.85
C ASP A 62 2.09 -8.15 -7.43
N TYR A 63 3.25 -7.54 -7.15
CA TYR A 63 3.41 -6.10 -7.06
C TYR A 63 4.79 -5.64 -7.55
N ILE A 64 4.89 -4.34 -7.83
CA ILE A 64 6.16 -3.67 -8.12
C ILE A 64 6.45 -2.69 -6.99
N ASN A 65 7.65 -2.82 -6.42
CA ASN A 65 8.18 -1.90 -5.43
C ASN A 65 8.85 -0.70 -6.13
N ILE A 66 8.55 0.51 -5.67
CA ILE A 66 9.20 1.74 -6.13
C ILE A 66 9.97 2.34 -4.96
N GLY A 67 11.27 2.10 -4.94
CA GLY A 67 12.16 2.61 -3.90
C GLY A 67 12.41 4.10 -4.01
N MET A 68 11.69 4.89 -3.22
CA MET A 68 11.92 6.33 -3.06
C MET A 68 12.60 6.70 -1.74
N GLU A 69 12.84 5.74 -0.85
CA GLU A 69 13.68 5.94 0.33
C GLU A 69 15.11 6.33 -0.06
N HIS A 70 15.73 5.51 -0.90
CA HIS A 70 17.08 5.76 -1.43
C HIS A 70 17.06 6.31 -2.86
N GLY A 71 15.88 6.44 -3.47
CA GLY A 71 15.67 7.00 -4.80
C GLY A 71 15.23 8.47 -4.78
N ALA A 72 15.03 9.03 -5.97
CA ALA A 72 14.42 10.36 -6.09
C ALA A 72 12.93 10.29 -5.75
N PHE A 73 12.44 11.24 -4.96
CA PHE A 73 11.00 11.41 -4.70
C PHE A 73 10.30 12.07 -5.89
N ASP A 74 10.21 11.35 -7.01
CA ASP A 74 9.72 11.85 -8.30
C ASP A 74 8.25 11.53 -8.53
N MET A 75 7.37 12.44 -8.08
CA MET A 75 5.93 12.31 -8.26
C MET A 75 5.47 12.55 -9.70
N ALA A 76 6.23 13.34 -10.49
CA ALA A 76 5.89 13.60 -11.88
C ALA A 76 6.18 12.38 -12.75
N GLY A 77 7.34 11.75 -12.55
CA GLY A 77 7.66 10.47 -13.16
C GLY A 77 6.69 9.38 -12.74
N LEU A 78 6.36 9.27 -11.44
CA LEU A 78 5.40 8.26 -10.95
C LEU A 78 4.03 8.39 -11.63
N GLU A 79 3.55 9.63 -11.84
CA GLU A 79 2.30 9.86 -12.56
C GLU A 79 2.36 9.34 -14.00
N GLU A 80 3.40 9.68 -14.75
CA GLU A 80 3.55 9.24 -16.14
C GLU A 80 3.74 7.72 -16.25
N TYR A 81 4.49 7.14 -15.33
CA TYR A 81 4.69 5.69 -15.21
C TYR A 81 3.36 4.96 -14.99
N LEU A 82 2.55 5.39 -14.03
CA LEU A 82 1.23 4.79 -13.77
C LEU A 82 0.26 4.96 -14.95
N ARG A 83 0.29 6.11 -15.66
CA ARG A 83 -0.47 6.28 -16.92
C ARG A 83 -0.07 5.26 -17.98
N GLY A 84 1.22 5.00 -18.12
CA GLY A 84 1.76 3.98 -19.01
C GLY A 84 1.21 2.59 -18.70
N MET A 85 1.12 2.25 -17.40
CA MET A 85 0.54 0.98 -16.96
C MET A 85 -0.93 0.84 -17.30
N VAL A 86 -1.72 1.88 -17.03
CA VAL A 86 -3.16 1.89 -17.34
C VAL A 86 -3.40 1.71 -18.84
N GLU A 87 -2.53 2.27 -19.69
CA GLU A 87 -2.63 2.16 -21.14
C GLU A 87 -2.29 0.77 -21.69
N ALA A 88 -1.42 0.03 -21.00
CA ALA A 88 -1.01 -1.31 -21.40
C ALA A 88 -1.85 -2.42 -20.77
N GLY A 89 -2.52 -2.14 -19.65
CA GLY A 89 -3.41 -3.07 -18.99
C GLY A 89 -4.65 -3.49 -19.82
N PRO A 90 -5.42 -4.49 -19.36
CA PRO A 90 -5.26 -5.20 -18.09
C PRO A 90 -4.07 -6.16 -18.09
N THR A 91 -3.60 -6.48 -16.89
CA THR A 91 -2.59 -7.53 -16.64
C THR A 91 -3.14 -8.93 -16.96
N ARG A 92 -2.26 -9.93 -17.00
CA ARG A 92 -2.65 -11.35 -17.23
C ARG A 92 -3.62 -11.89 -16.18
N SER A 93 -3.59 -11.35 -14.97
CA SER A 93 -4.49 -11.72 -13.87
C SER A 93 -5.81 -10.92 -13.89
N GLY A 94 -6.08 -10.13 -14.92
CA GLY A 94 -7.31 -9.36 -15.06
C GLY A 94 -7.34 -8.04 -14.28
N HIS A 95 -6.26 -7.68 -13.59
CA HIS A 95 -6.15 -6.41 -12.86
C HIS A 95 -5.82 -5.27 -13.82
N ARG A 96 -6.34 -4.07 -13.56
CA ARG A 96 -6.15 -2.90 -14.44
C ARG A 96 -4.67 -2.53 -14.62
N THR A 97 -3.91 -2.55 -13.54
CA THR A 97 -2.45 -2.39 -13.51
C THR A 97 -1.86 -3.41 -12.54
N PRO A 98 -0.55 -3.67 -12.57
CA PRO A 98 0.13 -4.27 -11.42
C PRO A 98 -0.12 -3.46 -10.14
N THR A 99 -0.09 -4.11 -8.98
CA THR A 99 -0.07 -3.40 -7.68
C THR A 99 1.24 -2.63 -7.57
N ILE A 100 1.16 -1.38 -7.11
CA ILE A 100 2.34 -0.51 -6.90
C ILE A 100 2.43 -0.15 -5.42
N ILE A 101 3.56 -0.50 -4.81
CA ILE A 101 3.91 -0.11 -3.44
C ILE A 101 5.11 0.83 -3.54
N VAL A 102 5.06 1.96 -2.82
CA VAL A 102 6.15 2.93 -2.81
C VAL A 102 6.82 2.93 -1.44
N GLU A 103 8.14 2.80 -1.40
CA GLU A 103 8.93 3.00 -0.19
C GLU A 103 9.01 4.49 0.10
N ALA A 104 8.42 4.92 1.21
CA ALA A 104 8.37 6.34 1.54
C ALA A 104 9.72 6.84 2.08
N PRO A 105 10.19 8.04 1.69
CA PRO A 105 11.42 8.63 2.25
C PRO A 105 11.42 8.89 3.75
N VAL A 106 10.27 8.90 4.42
CA VAL A 106 10.15 9.15 5.85
C VAL A 106 10.39 7.89 6.67
N ASN A 107 11.23 8.01 7.69
CA ASN A 107 11.48 6.94 8.65
C ASN A 107 10.37 6.83 9.71
N GLY A 108 10.05 5.62 10.12
CA GLY A 108 9.08 5.27 11.16
C GLY A 108 9.63 5.29 12.58
N THR A 109 10.51 6.23 12.92
CA THR A 109 11.21 6.29 14.22
C THR A 109 10.26 6.68 15.36
N ASP A 110 9.51 7.77 15.18
CA ASP A 110 8.61 8.31 16.19
C ASP A 110 7.36 9.00 15.58
N ILE A 111 6.38 9.29 16.45
CA ILE A 111 5.10 9.88 16.07
C ILE A 111 5.26 11.24 15.37
N ALA A 112 6.15 12.09 15.88
CA ALA A 112 6.31 13.45 15.38
C ALA A 112 6.96 13.43 13.99
N ASN A 113 8.00 12.60 13.81
CA ASN A 113 8.67 12.43 12.52
C ASN A 113 7.69 12.01 11.42
N VAL A 114 6.85 11.01 11.70
CA VAL A 114 5.84 10.54 10.75
C VAL A 114 4.78 11.61 10.48
N ARG A 115 4.25 12.28 11.51
CA ARG A 115 3.21 13.32 11.33
C ARG A 115 3.71 14.53 10.55
N TYR A 116 4.92 15.00 10.82
CA TYR A 116 5.51 16.14 10.11
C TYR A 116 5.81 15.83 8.64
N ASN A 117 6.04 14.56 8.32
CA ASN A 117 6.32 14.10 6.96
C ASN A 117 5.12 13.43 6.27
N ALA A 118 3.93 13.46 6.88
CA ALA A 118 2.71 12.86 6.32
C ALA A 118 2.31 13.40 4.93
N TRP A 119 2.86 14.55 4.53
CA TRP A 119 2.71 15.10 3.18
C TRP A 119 3.24 14.13 2.10
N GLN A 120 4.24 13.30 2.40
CA GLN A 120 4.81 12.33 1.47
C GLN A 120 3.78 11.25 1.11
N PHE A 121 3.12 10.64 2.11
CA PHE A 121 2.07 9.65 1.90
C PHE A 121 0.91 10.22 1.08
N ARG A 122 0.54 11.49 1.35
CA ARG A 122 -0.51 12.18 0.59
C ARG A 122 -0.16 12.33 -0.88
N GLN A 123 1.10 12.66 -1.20
CA GLN A 123 1.58 12.79 -2.58
C GLN A 123 1.61 11.43 -3.28
N ILE A 124 2.21 10.42 -2.65
CA ILE A 124 2.31 9.05 -3.16
C ILE A 124 0.91 8.49 -3.47
N LEU A 125 0.03 8.46 -2.47
CA LEU A 125 -1.32 7.94 -2.65
C LEU A 125 -2.16 8.83 -3.56
N GLY A 126 -1.80 10.10 -3.70
CA GLY A 126 -2.43 11.02 -4.64
C GLY A 126 -2.10 10.75 -6.10
N ARG A 127 -1.04 9.97 -6.40
CA ARG A 127 -0.77 9.46 -7.76
C ARG A 127 -1.54 8.19 -8.09
N GLY A 128 -2.14 7.51 -7.10
CA GLY A 128 -2.85 6.25 -7.29
C GLY A 128 -2.04 5.00 -6.95
N ALA A 129 -0.93 5.13 -6.21
CA ALA A 129 -0.24 3.98 -5.64
C ALA A 129 -1.21 3.12 -4.80
N HIS A 130 -1.02 1.80 -4.85
CA HIS A 130 -1.88 0.81 -4.20
C HIS A 130 -1.42 0.51 -2.77
N GLY A 131 -0.21 0.94 -2.40
CA GLY A 131 0.35 0.74 -1.08
C GLY A 131 1.53 1.66 -0.80
N VAL A 132 1.93 1.69 0.46
CA VAL A 132 3.11 2.41 0.96
C VAL A 132 3.86 1.49 1.91
N LEU A 133 5.19 1.43 1.77
CA LEU A 133 6.10 0.80 2.72
C LEU A 133 6.74 1.91 3.58
N LEU A 134 6.48 1.89 4.88
CA LEU A 134 7.13 2.77 5.86
C LEU A 134 8.48 2.19 6.23
N CYS A 135 9.55 2.89 5.88
CA CYS A 135 10.91 2.46 6.19
C CYS A 135 11.29 2.75 7.64
N GLN A 136 12.18 1.95 8.18
CA GLN A 136 12.71 2.02 9.53
C GLN A 136 11.61 2.22 10.60
N ALA A 137 10.67 1.28 10.66
CA ALA A 137 9.62 1.28 11.67
C ALA A 137 10.19 0.85 13.02
N GLU A 138 10.19 1.76 13.99
CA GLU A 138 10.79 1.50 15.30
C GLU A 138 9.79 1.47 16.43
N THR A 139 8.70 2.26 16.36
CA THR A 139 7.70 2.35 17.44
C THR A 139 6.29 2.03 16.93
N PRO A 140 5.43 1.36 17.73
CA PRO A 140 4.02 1.21 17.36
C PRO A 140 3.30 2.56 17.22
N GLY A 141 3.73 3.59 17.96
CA GLY A 141 3.22 4.95 17.83
C GLY A 141 3.47 5.57 16.45
N ALA A 142 4.70 5.46 15.92
CA ALA A 142 5.03 5.92 14.57
C ALA A 142 4.19 5.21 13.51
N VAL A 143 4.03 3.89 13.66
CA VAL A 143 3.23 3.09 12.72
C VAL A 143 1.73 3.44 12.77
N ARG A 144 1.18 3.75 13.96
CA ARG A 144 -0.19 4.30 14.07
C ARG A 144 -0.31 5.64 13.34
N ALA A 145 0.63 6.55 13.55
CA ALA A 145 0.64 7.85 12.87
C ALA A 145 0.72 7.69 11.33
N PHE A 146 1.45 6.68 10.85
CA PHE A 146 1.53 6.34 9.44
C PHE A 146 0.18 5.85 8.90
N VAL A 147 -0.43 4.86 9.56
CA VAL A 147 -1.77 4.37 9.19
C VAL A 147 -2.78 5.52 9.18
N GLU A 148 -2.85 6.32 10.25
CA GLU A 148 -3.71 7.51 10.34
C GLU A 148 -3.45 8.52 9.20
N SER A 149 -2.21 8.68 8.77
CA SER A 149 -1.85 9.60 7.68
C SER A 149 -2.31 9.12 6.29
N CYS A 150 -2.46 7.81 6.11
CA CYS A 150 -2.93 7.22 4.86
C CYS A 150 -4.47 7.17 4.76
N ARG A 151 -5.19 7.27 5.88
CA ARG A 151 -6.65 7.11 5.96
C ARG A 151 -7.40 8.43 5.79
N TYR A 152 -8.56 8.38 5.14
CA TYR A 152 -9.50 9.50 5.14
C TYR A 152 -10.23 9.62 6.49
N PRO A 153 -10.68 10.83 6.89
CA PRO A 153 -11.33 11.03 8.20
C PRO A 153 -12.69 10.35 8.38
N HIS A 154 -13.33 9.87 7.31
CA HIS A 154 -14.64 9.20 7.38
C HIS A 154 -14.54 7.69 7.62
N HIS A 155 -13.35 7.11 7.53
CA HIS A 155 -13.10 5.71 7.88
C HIS A 155 -12.89 5.60 9.39
N LEU A 156 -13.81 4.92 10.07
CA LEU A 156 -13.90 4.91 11.53
C LEU A 156 -13.56 3.55 12.15
N GLU A 157 -13.24 2.54 11.34
CA GLU A 157 -12.80 1.24 11.85
C GLU A 157 -11.57 1.41 12.75
N ALA A 158 -11.63 0.78 13.92
CA ALA A 158 -10.62 0.84 14.99
C ALA A 158 -10.31 2.23 15.57
N VAL A 159 -11.11 3.26 15.25
CA VAL A 159 -11.06 4.57 15.91
C VAL A 159 -11.76 4.49 17.27
N ASP A 160 -11.35 5.34 18.22
CA ASP A 160 -12.00 5.44 19.53
C ASP A 160 -13.52 5.62 19.42
N PRO A 161 -14.34 4.66 19.88
CA PRO A 161 -15.79 4.77 19.82
C PRO A 161 -16.35 5.89 20.72
N PHE A 162 -15.56 6.38 21.69
CA PHE A 162 -15.95 7.46 22.59
C PHE A 162 -15.52 8.85 22.08
N MET A 163 -14.89 8.93 20.90
CA MET A 163 -14.51 10.21 20.31
C MET A 163 -15.77 11.07 20.03
N PRO A 164 -15.76 12.37 20.37
CA PRO A 164 -16.88 13.24 20.06
C PRO A 164 -17.19 13.27 18.55
N THR A 165 -18.47 13.33 18.21
CA THR A 165 -18.95 13.36 16.83
C THR A 165 -18.34 14.54 16.05
N PRO A 166 -18.30 14.49 14.70
CA PRO A 166 -17.81 15.61 13.90
C PRO A 166 -18.51 16.96 14.24
N LEU A 167 -19.81 16.95 14.54
CA LEU A 167 -20.56 18.15 14.89
C LEU A 167 -20.22 18.68 16.29
N GLU A 168 -19.97 17.81 17.26
CA GLU A 168 -19.51 18.18 18.62
C GLU A 168 -18.10 18.77 18.57
N ARG A 169 -17.17 18.15 17.83
CA ARG A 169 -15.82 18.68 17.64
C ARG A 169 -15.81 20.01 16.89
N MET A 170 -16.73 20.21 15.95
CA MET A 170 -16.91 21.50 15.28
C MET A 170 -17.35 22.60 16.25
N ARG A 171 -18.07 22.25 17.33
CA ARG A 171 -18.43 23.15 18.43
C ARG A 171 -17.33 23.33 19.48
N GLY A 172 -16.19 22.66 19.34
CA GLY A 172 -15.05 22.74 20.27
C GLY A 172 -15.06 21.71 21.39
N GLU A 173 -15.99 20.75 21.38
CA GLU A 173 -16.00 19.66 22.36
C GLU A 173 -14.81 18.71 22.11
N GLY A 174 -14.07 18.34 23.16
CA GLY A 174 -12.87 17.49 23.05
C GLY A 174 -11.65 18.19 22.41
N GLY A 175 -11.61 19.52 22.41
CA GLY A 175 -10.54 20.35 21.83
C GLY A 175 -9.18 20.20 22.52
N ALA A 176 -8.49 19.09 22.26
CA ALA A 176 -7.04 18.89 22.37
C ALA A 176 -6.57 17.60 21.66
N HIS A 177 -7.45 16.63 21.44
CA HIS A 177 -7.07 15.29 20.98
C HIS A 177 -7.57 14.99 19.56
N ARG A 178 -7.23 15.85 18.57
CA ARG A 178 -7.52 15.50 17.15
C ARG A 178 -6.81 14.23 16.71
N ASN A 179 -5.61 14.01 17.25
CA ASN A 179 -4.78 12.81 17.24
C ASN A 179 -3.77 13.08 18.36
N GLY A 180 -3.91 12.44 19.52
CA GLY A 180 -3.18 12.82 20.73
C GLY A 180 -1.70 13.07 20.45
N ALA A 181 -1.22 14.28 20.74
CA ALA A 181 0.20 14.46 21.04
C ALA A 181 0.56 13.72 22.34
N ASP A 182 -0.46 13.45 23.18
CA ASP A 182 -0.36 12.76 24.48
C ASP A 182 -1.00 11.36 24.51
N ALA A 183 -1.60 10.89 23.40
CA ALA A 183 -1.94 9.47 23.30
C ALA A 183 -0.63 8.77 22.95
N GLY A 184 0.06 8.22 23.95
CA GLY A 184 1.29 7.45 23.74
C GLY A 184 1.08 6.23 22.84
N GLU A 185 1.82 5.14 23.08
CA GLU A 185 1.71 3.90 22.27
C GLU A 185 0.34 3.18 22.36
N ALA A 186 -0.65 3.77 23.03
CA ALA A 186 -1.94 3.18 23.35
C ALA A 186 -2.92 3.09 22.15
N LYS A 187 -3.69 1.99 22.14
CA LYS A 187 -4.88 1.71 21.31
C LYS A 187 -6.07 2.48 21.89
N PRO A 188 -7.03 3.01 21.10
CA PRO A 188 -7.36 2.78 19.67
C PRO A 188 -6.62 3.67 18.66
N LEU A 189 -6.90 3.55 17.35
CA LEU A 189 -6.39 4.50 16.34
C LEU A 189 -7.01 5.89 16.51
N GLY A 190 -6.27 6.92 16.13
CA GLY A 190 -6.80 8.25 15.87
C GLY A 190 -7.54 8.32 14.53
N LEU A 191 -8.00 9.52 14.18
CA LEU A 191 -8.67 9.73 12.90
C LEU A 191 -7.70 9.80 11.75
N GLY A 192 -8.17 9.31 10.60
CA GLY A 192 -7.54 9.55 9.32
C GLY A 192 -7.29 11.05 9.08
N THR A 193 -6.10 11.39 8.58
CA THR A 193 -5.70 12.79 8.27
C THR A 193 -5.46 13.03 6.80
N ARG A 194 -5.69 12.04 5.93
CA ARG A 194 -5.60 12.21 4.49
C ARG A 194 -6.66 13.22 4.02
N GLY A 195 -6.18 14.28 3.38
CA GLY A 195 -7.05 15.31 2.79
C GLY A 195 -7.66 14.86 1.46
N ARG A 196 -8.86 15.37 1.17
CA ARG A 196 -9.46 15.33 -0.17
C ARG A 196 -8.67 16.23 -1.13
N GLY A 197 -8.60 15.86 -2.41
CA GLY A 197 -8.08 16.74 -3.47
C GLY A 197 -7.20 16.05 -4.51
N SER A 198 -6.91 14.76 -4.36
CA SER A 198 -6.09 13.98 -5.30
C SER A 198 -6.87 12.86 -5.99
N GLU A 199 -8.19 12.79 -5.78
CA GLU A 199 -9.00 11.70 -6.32
C GLU A 199 -9.08 11.75 -7.84
N SER A 200 -9.07 12.94 -8.44
CA SER A 200 -9.09 13.12 -9.89
C SER A 200 -7.84 12.58 -10.60
N SER A 201 -6.71 12.44 -9.89
CA SER A 201 -5.50 11.79 -10.39
C SER A 201 -5.42 10.30 -10.00
N ALA A 202 -5.81 9.95 -8.77
CA ALA A 202 -5.66 8.59 -8.26
C ALA A 202 -6.76 7.61 -8.75
N ALA A 203 -8.03 8.03 -8.75
CA ALA A 203 -9.15 7.15 -9.10
C ALA A 203 -9.07 6.58 -10.54
N PRO A 204 -8.62 7.34 -11.56
CA PRO A 204 -8.42 6.79 -12.91
C PRO A 204 -7.38 5.65 -12.99
N ILE A 205 -6.37 5.64 -12.11
CA ILE A 205 -5.39 4.56 -12.02
C ILE A 205 -6.09 3.27 -11.57
N TRP A 206 -6.95 3.37 -10.56
CA TRP A 206 -7.72 2.25 -10.01
C TRP A 206 -8.91 1.87 -10.90
N GLY A 207 -9.31 2.73 -11.84
CA GLY A 207 -10.42 2.49 -12.76
C GLY A 207 -11.80 2.66 -12.12
N VAL A 208 -11.90 3.43 -11.04
CA VAL A 208 -13.13 3.66 -10.27
C VAL A 208 -13.52 5.14 -10.27
N SER A 209 -14.73 5.44 -9.81
CA SER A 209 -15.17 6.82 -9.60
C SER A 209 -14.48 7.48 -8.40
N GLU A 210 -14.39 8.81 -8.32
CA GLU A 210 -13.80 9.47 -7.15
C GLU A 210 -14.51 9.13 -5.81
N PRO A 211 -15.85 9.05 -5.74
CA PRO A 211 -16.52 8.59 -4.52
C PRO A 211 -16.14 7.16 -4.15
N GLU A 212 -16.16 6.24 -5.12
CA GLU A 212 -15.79 4.84 -4.90
C GLU A 212 -14.32 4.70 -4.47
N TYR A 213 -13.42 5.49 -5.05
CA TYR A 213 -12.03 5.57 -4.61
C TYR A 213 -11.94 5.95 -3.12
N ARG A 214 -12.66 6.98 -2.67
CA ARG A 214 -12.63 7.36 -1.24
C ARG A 214 -13.19 6.29 -0.30
N GLU A 215 -14.11 5.46 -0.78
CA GLU A 215 -14.64 4.33 -0.03
C GLU A 215 -13.67 3.15 0.05
N LEU A 216 -12.98 2.83 -1.07
CA LEU A 216 -12.07 1.69 -1.16
C LEU A 216 -10.66 2.00 -0.67
N CYS A 217 -10.26 3.28 -0.65
CA CYS A 217 -8.93 3.72 -0.28
C CYS A 217 -8.77 3.80 1.25
N ASP A 218 -8.87 2.63 1.89
CA ASP A 218 -8.59 2.37 3.31
C ASP A 218 -7.68 1.12 3.42
N PRO A 219 -6.87 0.99 4.50
CA PRO A 219 -5.95 -0.13 4.65
C PRO A 219 -6.65 -1.47 4.80
N TRP A 220 -6.20 -2.46 4.04
CA TRP A 220 -6.42 -3.88 4.31
C TRP A 220 -5.30 -4.40 5.23
N PRO A 221 -5.57 -5.28 6.22
CA PRO A 221 -6.82 -6.00 6.50
C PRO A 221 -7.77 -5.27 7.45
N LEU A 222 -7.50 -4.00 7.81
CA LEU A 222 -8.36 -3.22 8.71
C LEU A 222 -9.78 -3.06 8.15
N SER A 223 -9.89 -2.61 6.91
CA SER A 223 -11.14 -2.63 6.15
C SER A 223 -11.18 -3.83 5.22
N GLN A 224 -12.25 -4.63 5.31
CA GLN A 224 -12.44 -5.80 4.44
C GLN A 224 -12.61 -5.42 2.97
N ARG A 225 -13.08 -4.18 2.70
CA ARG A 225 -13.20 -3.61 1.35
C ARG A 225 -12.02 -2.70 0.99
N GLY A 226 -11.06 -2.54 1.89
CA GLY A 226 -9.87 -1.71 1.67
C GLY A 226 -9.00 -2.27 0.56
N GLU A 227 -8.46 -1.39 -0.26
CA GLU A 227 -7.56 -1.70 -1.37
C GLU A 227 -6.15 -1.11 -1.18
N LEU A 228 -5.90 -0.44 -0.04
CA LEU A 228 -4.57 0.01 0.34
C LEU A 228 -3.81 -1.08 1.10
N LEU A 229 -2.62 -1.43 0.61
CA LEU A 229 -1.69 -2.33 1.30
C LEU A 229 -0.58 -1.51 1.97
N LEU A 230 -0.66 -1.36 3.29
CA LEU A 230 0.37 -0.67 4.06
C LEU A 230 1.35 -1.68 4.66
N GLY A 231 2.64 -1.43 4.48
CA GLY A 231 3.71 -2.25 5.03
C GLY A 231 4.66 -1.46 5.90
N VAL A 232 5.47 -2.19 6.67
CA VAL A 232 6.56 -1.63 7.48
C VAL A 232 7.86 -2.37 7.17
N LYS A 233 8.97 -1.64 7.23
CA LYS A 233 10.31 -2.21 7.14
C LYS A 233 10.94 -2.27 8.53
N LEU A 234 11.36 -3.45 8.95
CA LEU A 234 12.02 -3.71 10.22
C LEU A 234 13.51 -3.85 9.97
N GLU A 235 14.26 -2.81 10.31
CA GLU A 235 15.67 -2.71 9.90
C GLU A 235 16.58 -2.00 10.90
N SER A 236 16.10 -1.83 12.14
CA SER A 236 16.91 -1.40 13.28
C SER A 236 16.72 -2.33 14.48
N PRO A 237 17.70 -2.43 15.40
CA PRO A 237 17.56 -3.19 16.63
C PRO A 237 16.30 -2.83 17.43
N GLU A 238 15.94 -1.54 17.47
CA GLU A 238 14.76 -1.01 18.15
C GLU A 238 13.46 -1.50 17.49
N GLY A 239 13.41 -1.51 16.15
CA GLY A 239 12.28 -2.06 15.40
C GLY A 239 12.13 -3.57 15.61
N ILE A 240 13.24 -4.32 15.59
CA ILE A 240 13.25 -5.76 15.86
C ILE A 240 12.78 -6.06 17.29
N ALA A 241 13.26 -5.31 18.28
CA ALA A 241 12.90 -5.50 19.68
C ALA A 241 11.42 -5.24 19.98
N ARG A 242 10.72 -4.47 19.13
CA ARG A 242 9.30 -4.12 19.26
C ARG A 242 8.45 -4.67 18.12
N CYS A 243 8.94 -5.65 17.37
CA CYS A 243 8.30 -6.06 16.12
C CYS A 243 6.88 -6.58 16.35
N GLU A 244 6.60 -7.35 17.41
CA GLU A 244 5.25 -7.83 17.71
C GLU A 244 4.27 -6.68 17.97
N GLU A 245 4.71 -5.62 18.65
CA GLU A 245 3.89 -4.46 18.94
C GLU A 245 3.58 -3.65 17.67
N ILE A 246 4.62 -3.43 16.84
CA ILE A 246 4.52 -2.78 15.54
C ILE A 246 3.56 -3.52 14.61
N LEU A 247 3.74 -4.84 14.48
CA LEU A 247 2.92 -5.68 13.60
C LEU A 247 1.49 -5.84 14.11
N SER A 248 1.23 -5.57 15.41
CA SER A 248 -0.11 -5.54 15.98
C SER A 248 -0.90 -4.25 15.69
N VAL A 249 -0.29 -3.26 15.02
CA VAL A 249 -0.97 -2.01 14.68
C VAL A 249 -2.03 -2.27 13.60
N PRO A 250 -3.32 -1.96 13.85
CA PRO A 250 -4.37 -2.19 12.87
C PRO A 250 -4.11 -1.41 11.57
N GLY A 251 -4.21 -2.10 10.44
CA GLY A 251 -4.00 -1.51 9.10
C GLY A 251 -2.67 -1.89 8.45
N ILE A 252 -1.75 -2.52 9.17
CA ILE A 252 -0.54 -3.12 8.56
C ILE A 252 -0.90 -4.48 7.96
N GLY A 253 -0.61 -4.64 6.66
CA GLY A 253 -0.91 -5.85 5.90
C GLY A 253 0.30 -6.73 5.61
N PHE A 254 1.52 -6.20 5.71
CA PHE A 254 2.75 -6.97 5.58
C PHE A 254 3.93 -6.28 6.27
N ALA A 255 5.04 -7.00 6.41
CA ALA A 255 6.30 -6.42 6.85
C ALA A 255 7.47 -7.03 6.06
N GLU A 256 8.50 -6.22 5.89
CA GLU A 256 9.75 -6.59 5.23
C GLU A 256 10.91 -6.44 6.22
N LEU A 257 11.83 -7.39 6.22
CA LEU A 257 13.10 -7.22 6.92
C LEU A 257 14.03 -6.40 6.02
N GLY A 258 14.66 -5.34 6.55
CA GLY A 258 15.73 -4.63 5.86
C GLY A 258 17.09 -5.20 6.29
N PRO A 259 17.60 -6.27 5.65
CA PRO A 259 18.84 -6.92 6.09
C PRO A 259 20.05 -6.00 5.94
N GLY A 260 20.04 -5.11 4.93
CA GLY A 260 21.04 -4.08 4.68
C GLY A 260 21.32 -3.24 5.92
N ASP A 261 20.33 -2.44 6.30
CA ASP A 261 20.43 -1.51 7.42
C ASP A 261 20.54 -2.22 8.77
N LEU A 262 19.84 -3.35 8.95
CA LEU A 262 19.94 -4.10 10.21
C LEU A 262 21.36 -4.66 10.42
N SER A 263 21.99 -5.18 9.37
CA SER A 263 23.39 -5.64 9.42
C SER A 263 24.32 -4.50 9.85
N LEU A 264 24.17 -3.32 9.23
CA LEU A 264 24.96 -2.14 9.57
C LEU A 264 24.74 -1.69 11.01
N ALA A 265 23.48 -1.65 11.47
CA ALA A 265 23.12 -1.26 12.83
C ALA A 265 23.66 -2.23 13.90
N LEU A 266 23.76 -3.52 13.57
CA LEU A 266 24.37 -4.55 14.42
C LEU A 266 25.91 -4.56 14.34
N GLY A 267 26.52 -3.74 13.48
CA GLY A 267 27.97 -3.65 13.31
C GLY A 267 28.57 -4.66 12.33
N TYR A 268 27.74 -5.43 11.61
CA TYR A 268 28.17 -6.33 10.53
C TYR A 268 28.24 -5.54 9.21
N ARG A 269 29.46 -5.14 8.83
CA ARG A 269 29.71 -4.22 7.69
C ARG A 269 30.03 -4.90 6.36
N GLU A 270 30.25 -6.22 6.39
CA GLU A 270 30.52 -7.04 5.22
C GLU A 270 29.38 -8.06 5.11
N MET A 271 28.68 -8.05 3.97
CA MET A 271 27.64 -9.00 3.59
C MET A 271 28.04 -9.71 2.31
#